data_AF-A0A6G7YNW1-F1
#
_entry.id   AF-A0A6G7YNW1-F1
#
_cell.length_a   1.000
_cell.length_b   1.000
_cell.length_c   1.000
_cell.angle_alpha   90.00
_cell.angle_beta   90.00
_cell.angle_gamma   90.00
#
_symmetry.space_group_name_H-M   'P 1'
#
loop_
_entity.id
_entity.type
_entity.pdbx_description
1 polymer ?
#
loop_
_entity_poly.entity_id
_entity_poly.type
_entity_poly.pdbx_seq_one_letter_code
_entity_poly.pdbx_strand_id
1 'polypeptide(L)'
;MSTEKVTSAGWPDPTDWANRLHQTLETIGTDYQAESWAVADDPEAFRGLNLKQARAAEALIAVNAALRELPQFRKSKGAAILHDVAGALRDVVMGGSPRLFQSVRPGGPGGDGVQRNYVKVWVVTAVRFLMQAHQLPTRKATELVANIFASAGAKGRKGNALSASTVNDWCMKAHPLSDNVDEVRIDREAQANLESYKSSPDWPGSYDETVTWIEAIANDPLLASKYG
;
A
#
# COMPACT_ATOMS: atom_id res chain seq x y z
N MET A 1 -17.96 31.27 -14.85
CA MET A 1 -16.91 30.23 -14.81
C MET A 1 -17.62 28.91 -14.62
N SER A 2 -17.72 28.11 -15.67
CA SER A 2 -18.37 26.80 -15.63
C SER A 2 -17.52 25.85 -14.80
N THR A 3 -18.11 25.30 -13.75
CA THR A 3 -17.65 24.09 -13.10
C THR A 3 -17.66 22.97 -14.13
N GLU A 4 -16.51 22.70 -14.75
CA GLU A 4 -16.32 21.49 -15.52
C GLU A 4 -16.64 20.31 -14.58
N LYS A 5 -17.79 19.68 -14.82
CA LYS A 5 -18.08 18.37 -14.23
C LYS A 5 -16.89 17.49 -14.54
N VAL A 6 -16.36 16.83 -13.53
CA VAL A 6 -15.34 15.78 -13.65
C VAL A 6 -15.99 14.58 -14.36
N THR A 7 -16.24 14.74 -15.65
CA THR A 7 -16.66 13.70 -16.58
C THR A 7 -15.75 13.85 -17.79
N SER A 8 -14.49 13.46 -17.59
CA SER A 8 -13.52 13.28 -18.67
C SER A 8 -14.14 12.41 -19.76
N ALA A 9 -13.98 12.80 -21.03
CA ALA A 9 -14.52 12.07 -22.18
C ALA A 9 -14.08 10.60 -22.16
N GLY A 10 -15.04 9.67 -22.23
CA GLY A 10 -14.81 8.21 -22.19
C GLY A 10 -15.17 7.53 -20.86
N TRP A 11 -15.73 8.26 -19.89
CA TRP A 11 -16.19 7.68 -18.63
C TRP A 11 -17.65 7.21 -18.63
N PRO A 12 -17.98 6.11 -17.93
CA PRO A 12 -19.37 5.82 -17.60
C PRO A 12 -19.93 6.96 -16.73
N ASP A 13 -21.20 7.29 -16.92
CA ASP A 13 -21.87 8.29 -16.10
C ASP A 13 -21.68 7.97 -14.60
N PRO A 14 -21.37 8.93 -13.72
CA PRO A 14 -21.16 8.66 -12.29
C PRO A 14 -22.34 7.94 -11.63
N THR A 15 -23.56 8.19 -12.10
CA THR A 15 -24.79 7.52 -11.67
C THR A 15 -24.80 6.08 -12.15
N ASP A 16 -24.46 5.84 -13.41
CA ASP A 16 -24.35 4.49 -13.98
C ASP A 16 -23.25 3.67 -13.31
N TRP A 17 -22.11 4.30 -12.98
CA TRP A 17 -21.04 3.67 -12.21
C TRP A 17 -21.51 3.27 -10.81
N ALA A 18 -22.15 4.21 -10.09
CA ALA A 18 -22.65 3.94 -8.74
C ALA A 18 -23.73 2.86 -8.73
N ASN A 19 -24.61 2.85 -9.73
CA ASN A 19 -25.66 1.82 -9.88
C ASN A 19 -25.07 0.43 -10.13
N ARG A 20 -24.02 0.30 -10.95
CA ARG A 20 -23.34 -0.99 -11.18
C ARG A 20 -22.68 -1.53 -9.91
N LEU A 21 -22.02 -0.67 -9.14
CA LEU A 21 -21.44 -1.06 -7.86
C LEU A 21 -22.53 -1.47 -6.87
N HIS A 22 -23.61 -0.69 -6.80
CA HIS A 22 -24.75 -0.98 -5.92
C HIS A 22 -25.38 -2.34 -6.22
N GLN A 23 -25.70 -2.63 -7.48
CA GLN A 23 -26.26 -3.93 -7.90
C GLN A 23 -25.33 -5.11 -7.58
N THR A 24 -24.03 -4.91 -7.75
CA THR A 24 -23.01 -5.93 -7.41
C THR A 24 -23.02 -6.20 -5.90
N LEU A 25 -23.03 -5.16 -5.07
CA LEU A 25 -23.07 -5.29 -3.62
C LEU A 25 -24.41 -5.83 -3.11
N GLU A 26 -25.52 -5.49 -3.75
CA GLU A 26 -26.85 -5.99 -3.44
C GLU A 26 -26.95 -7.50 -3.70
N THR A 27 -26.38 -7.98 -4.81
CA THR A 27 -26.31 -9.41 -5.12
C THR A 27 -25.50 -10.17 -4.07
N ILE A 28 -24.31 -9.66 -3.74
CA ILE A 28 -23.44 -10.26 -2.72
C ILE A 28 -24.10 -10.19 -1.32
N GLY A 29 -24.80 -9.10 -1.02
CA GLY A 29 -25.55 -8.91 0.22
C GLY A 29 -26.75 -9.84 0.35
N THR A 30 -27.44 -10.13 -0.74
CA THR A 30 -28.55 -11.09 -0.78
C THR A 30 -28.06 -12.50 -0.49
N ASP A 31 -26.97 -12.93 -1.14
CA ASP A 31 -26.30 -14.21 -0.87
C ASP A 31 -25.83 -14.29 0.59
N TYR A 32 -25.28 -13.19 1.11
CA TYR A 32 -24.84 -13.09 2.51
C TYR A 32 -26.01 -13.24 3.49
N GLN A 33 -27.17 -12.66 3.19
CA GLN A 33 -28.36 -12.71 4.06
C GLN A 33 -29.09 -14.05 3.98
N ALA A 34 -29.13 -14.68 2.81
CA ALA A 34 -29.81 -15.96 2.58
C ALA A 34 -29.14 -17.14 3.31
N GLU A 35 -27.83 -17.06 3.53
CA GLU A 35 -27.08 -18.09 4.24
C GLU A 35 -27.43 -18.09 5.74
N SER A 36 -27.45 -19.24 6.41
CA SER A 36 -27.65 -19.27 7.87
C SER A 36 -26.32 -19.01 8.60
N TRP A 37 -26.33 -18.26 9.71
CA TRP A 37 -25.16 -18.23 10.60
C TRP A 37 -25.13 -19.59 11.30
N ALA A 38 -24.32 -20.52 10.80
CA ALA A 38 -23.93 -21.69 11.59
C ALA A 38 -23.07 -21.16 12.74
N VAL A 39 -23.71 -20.88 13.87
CA VAL A 39 -23.03 -20.49 15.11
C VAL A 39 -22.10 -21.63 15.49
N ALA A 40 -20.87 -21.24 15.84
CA ALA A 40 -19.71 -22.09 16.07
C ALA A 40 -19.83 -22.94 17.34
N ASP A 41 -20.77 -23.88 17.37
CA ASP A 41 -20.84 -24.92 18.42
C ASP A 41 -20.28 -26.27 17.95
N ASP A 42 -19.90 -26.40 16.67
CA ASP A 42 -19.28 -27.60 16.11
C ASP A 42 -17.80 -27.37 15.70
N PRO A 43 -16.83 -27.83 16.50
CA PRO A 43 -15.40 -27.70 16.21
C PRO A 43 -14.95 -28.46 14.95
N GLU A 44 -15.71 -29.46 14.48
CA GLU A 44 -15.30 -30.26 13.31
C GLU A 44 -15.69 -29.61 11.97
N ALA A 45 -16.63 -28.67 11.96
CA ALA A 45 -17.08 -27.96 10.76
C ALA A 45 -16.06 -26.94 10.19
N PHE A 46 -14.93 -26.71 10.88
CA PHE A 46 -13.87 -25.77 10.51
C PHE A 46 -13.01 -26.18 9.30
N ARG A 47 -13.50 -27.06 8.41
CA ARG A 47 -12.76 -27.52 7.21
C ARG A 47 -13.13 -26.82 5.90
N GLY A 48 -13.84 -25.70 5.95
CA GLY A 48 -14.07 -24.83 4.81
C GLY A 48 -14.40 -23.39 5.22
N LEU A 49 -14.09 -22.42 4.36
CA LEU A 49 -14.65 -21.06 4.45
C LEU A 49 -16.17 -21.18 4.54
N ASN A 50 -16.82 -20.62 5.57
CA ASN A 50 -18.27 -20.54 5.53
C ASN A 50 -18.68 -19.49 4.48
N LEU A 51 -19.79 -19.73 3.78
CA LEU A 51 -20.14 -18.96 2.58
C LEU A 51 -20.36 -17.47 2.89
N LYS A 52 -20.83 -17.10 4.08
CA LYS A 52 -20.95 -15.70 4.52
C LYS A 52 -19.60 -14.98 4.60
N GLN A 53 -18.54 -15.66 5.05
CA GLN A 53 -17.19 -15.07 5.16
C GLN A 53 -16.62 -14.81 3.76
N ALA A 54 -16.86 -15.72 2.83
CA ALA A 54 -16.50 -15.54 1.42
C ALA A 54 -17.26 -14.34 0.81
N ARG A 55 -18.57 -14.23 1.04
CA ARG A 55 -19.39 -13.10 0.54
C ARG A 55 -18.98 -11.75 1.11
N ALA A 56 -18.65 -11.66 2.40
CA ALA A 56 -18.16 -10.42 3.00
C ALA A 56 -16.81 -9.97 2.39
N ALA A 57 -15.90 -10.91 2.14
CA ALA A 57 -14.63 -10.62 1.48
C ALA A 57 -14.82 -10.21 0.01
N GLU A 58 -15.72 -10.87 -0.71
CA GLU A 58 -16.08 -10.54 -2.09
C GLU A 58 -16.67 -9.12 -2.22
N ALA A 59 -17.54 -8.71 -1.29
CA ALA A 59 -18.09 -7.35 -1.27
C ALA A 59 -16.99 -6.29 -1.18
N LEU A 60 -15.98 -6.51 -0.31
CA LEU A 60 -14.89 -5.56 -0.13
C LEU A 60 -13.94 -5.52 -1.35
N ILE A 61 -13.70 -6.67 -1.98
CA ILE A 61 -12.94 -6.76 -3.24
C ILE A 61 -13.67 -6.01 -4.37
N ALA A 62 -15.00 -6.15 -4.46
CA ALA A 62 -15.82 -5.45 -5.45
C ALA A 62 -15.74 -3.92 -5.27
N VAL A 63 -15.80 -3.42 -4.02
CA VAL A 63 -15.60 -1.99 -3.73
C VAL A 63 -14.20 -1.52 -4.14
N ASN A 64 -13.16 -2.30 -3.84
CA ASN A 64 -11.78 -1.95 -4.20
C ASN A 64 -11.60 -1.88 -5.72
N ALA A 65 -12.12 -2.87 -6.46
CA ALA A 65 -12.09 -2.88 -7.92
C ALA A 65 -12.80 -1.64 -8.50
N ALA A 66 -13.99 -1.30 -7.99
CA ALA A 66 -14.74 -0.13 -8.45
C ALA A 66 -14.01 1.19 -8.13
N LEU A 67 -13.37 1.32 -6.96
CA LEU A 67 -12.58 2.51 -6.63
C LEU A 67 -11.37 2.67 -7.55
N ARG A 68 -10.73 1.59 -8.01
CA ARG A 68 -9.60 1.65 -8.97
C ARG A 68 -10.01 2.15 -10.35
N GLU A 69 -11.29 2.09 -10.71
CA GLU A 69 -11.80 2.71 -11.93
C GLU A 69 -11.70 4.24 -11.86
N LEU A 70 -11.71 4.83 -10.65
CA LEU A 70 -11.64 6.27 -10.44
C LEU A 70 -10.20 6.82 -10.57
N PRO A 71 -9.92 7.93 -11.29
CA PRO A 71 -8.56 8.31 -11.67
C PRO A 71 -7.75 8.78 -10.45
N GLN A 72 -8.46 9.42 -9.50
CA GLN A 72 -7.93 9.83 -8.20
C GLN A 72 -7.49 8.66 -7.31
N PHE A 73 -8.03 7.45 -7.56
CA PHE A 73 -7.72 6.24 -6.80
C PHE A 73 -6.92 5.21 -7.60
N ARG A 74 -6.79 5.38 -8.93
CA ARG A 74 -6.03 4.50 -9.84
C ARG A 74 -4.57 4.28 -9.40
N LYS A 75 -3.98 5.27 -8.72
CA LYS A 75 -2.61 5.22 -8.16
C LYS A 75 -2.59 5.31 -6.63
N SER A 76 -3.75 5.30 -5.98
CA SER A 76 -3.85 5.46 -4.51
C SER A 76 -3.50 4.17 -3.80
N LYS A 77 -2.59 4.26 -2.82
CA LYS A 77 -2.28 3.17 -1.89
C LYS A 77 -3.40 2.91 -0.87
N GLY A 78 -4.44 3.75 -0.82
CA GLY A 78 -5.67 3.45 -0.06
C GLY A 78 -6.31 2.13 -0.49
N ALA A 79 -6.08 1.69 -1.74
CA ALA A 79 -6.49 0.38 -2.24
C ALA A 79 -5.73 -0.80 -1.58
N ALA A 80 -4.48 -0.59 -1.13
CA ALA A 80 -3.72 -1.59 -0.39
C ALA A 80 -4.25 -1.71 1.04
N ILE A 81 -4.53 -0.58 1.70
CA ILE A 81 -5.15 -0.55 3.04
C ILE A 81 -6.53 -1.21 3.01
N LEU A 82 -7.36 -0.94 1.99
CA LEU A 82 -8.65 -1.62 1.84
C LEU A 82 -8.50 -3.13 1.57
N HIS A 83 -7.46 -3.55 0.86
CA HIS A 83 -7.16 -4.98 0.67
C HIS A 83 -6.67 -5.65 1.96
N ASP A 84 -5.86 -4.95 2.75
CA ASP A 84 -5.41 -5.42 4.07
C ASP A 84 -6.57 -5.46 5.07
N VAL A 85 -7.51 -4.52 4.99
CA VAL A 85 -8.78 -4.54 5.73
C VAL A 85 -9.66 -5.70 5.27
N ALA A 86 -9.69 -6.04 3.97
CA ALA A 86 -10.40 -7.22 3.46
C ALA A 86 -9.79 -8.52 4.01
N GLY A 87 -8.47 -8.62 3.97
CA GLY A 87 -7.73 -9.74 4.56
C GLY A 87 -7.96 -9.84 6.07
N ALA A 88 -7.93 -8.70 6.76
CA ALA A 88 -8.19 -8.66 8.19
C ALA A 88 -9.62 -9.08 8.52
N LEU A 89 -10.64 -8.49 7.88
CA LEU A 89 -12.04 -8.90 8.09
C LEU A 89 -12.25 -10.38 7.81
N ARG A 90 -11.61 -10.93 6.78
CA ARG A 90 -11.62 -12.37 6.50
C ARG A 90 -11.01 -13.16 7.66
N ASP A 91 -9.86 -12.76 8.17
CA ASP A 91 -9.19 -13.43 9.31
C ASP A 91 -10.05 -13.40 10.58
N VAL A 92 -10.69 -12.26 10.90
CA VAL A 92 -11.62 -12.15 12.05
C VAL A 92 -12.76 -13.15 11.93
N VAL A 93 -13.36 -13.17 10.75
CA VAL A 93 -14.55 -13.96 10.51
C VAL A 93 -14.18 -15.44 10.51
N MET A 94 -12.99 -15.83 10.02
CA MET A 94 -12.42 -17.18 10.14
C MET A 94 -11.98 -17.55 11.57
N GLY A 95 -12.32 -16.76 12.59
CA GLY A 95 -11.95 -17.03 13.99
C GLY A 95 -10.47 -16.78 14.29
N GLY A 96 -9.73 -16.22 13.34
CA GLY A 96 -8.35 -15.78 13.51
C GLY A 96 -8.28 -14.41 14.18
N SER A 97 -7.11 -14.06 14.68
CA SER A 97 -6.81 -12.72 15.17
C SER A 97 -5.92 -12.01 14.14
N PRO A 98 -6.48 -11.14 13.29
CA PRO A 98 -5.70 -10.48 12.26
C PRO A 98 -4.64 -9.58 12.87
N ARG A 99 -3.54 -9.37 12.15
CA ARG A 99 -2.48 -8.42 12.54
C ARG A 99 -3.03 -7.01 12.78
N LEU A 100 -4.10 -6.64 12.07
CA LEU A 100 -4.81 -5.36 12.22
C LEU A 100 -5.42 -5.16 13.63
N PHE A 101 -5.70 -6.24 14.35
CA PHE A 101 -6.31 -6.23 15.69
C PHE A 101 -5.31 -6.50 16.81
N GLN A 102 -4.07 -6.83 16.47
CA GLN A 102 -3.00 -6.85 17.45
C GLN A 102 -2.79 -5.41 17.90
N SER A 103 -2.75 -5.18 19.22
CA SER A 103 -2.51 -3.83 19.73
C SER A 103 -1.20 -3.32 19.13
N VAL A 104 -1.29 -2.28 18.31
CA VAL A 104 -0.12 -1.51 17.92
C VAL A 104 0.42 -0.95 19.23
N ARG A 105 1.50 -1.54 19.75
CA ARG A 105 2.12 -1.03 20.97
C ARG A 105 2.39 0.46 20.72
N PRO A 106 1.86 1.38 21.53
CA PRO A 106 2.03 2.79 21.29
C PRO A 106 3.53 3.07 21.24
N GLY A 107 4.02 3.30 20.02
CA GLY A 107 5.40 3.66 19.80
C GLY A 107 5.62 4.98 20.51
N GLY A 108 6.59 5.01 21.44
CA GLY A 108 7.07 6.26 22.00
C GLY A 108 7.48 7.24 20.88
N PRO A 109 7.76 8.51 21.21
CA PRO A 109 8.00 9.57 20.24
C PRO A 109 9.07 9.16 19.21
N GLY A 110 8.64 8.87 17.98
CA GLY A 110 9.52 8.24 16.98
C GLY A 110 8.84 7.61 15.75
N GLY A 111 7.51 7.58 15.69
CA GLY A 111 6.74 6.99 14.59
C GLY A 111 6.49 5.49 14.79
N ASP A 112 5.37 5.01 14.27
CA ASP A 112 5.00 3.60 14.25
C ASP A 112 6.06 2.78 13.47
N GLY A 113 6.38 1.56 13.92
CA GLY A 113 7.27 0.63 13.21
C GLY A 113 6.79 0.31 11.79
N VAL A 114 5.47 0.33 11.54
CA VAL A 114 4.83 0.19 10.23
C VAL A 114 5.15 1.39 9.34
N GLN A 115 4.95 2.62 9.84
CA GLN A 115 5.31 3.87 9.14
C GLN A 115 6.79 3.88 8.75
N ARG A 116 7.67 3.50 9.69
CA ARG A 116 9.12 3.45 9.44
C ARG A 116 9.51 2.40 8.42
N ASN A 117 8.91 1.21 8.46
CA ASN A 117 9.20 0.15 7.50
C ASN A 117 8.69 0.50 6.10
N TYR A 118 7.55 1.18 6.01
CA TYR A 118 7.04 1.69 4.75
C TYR A 118 7.95 2.78 4.16
N VAL A 119 8.44 3.73 4.97
CA VAL A 119 9.47 4.69 4.54
C VAL A 119 10.70 3.97 3.97
N LYS A 120 11.19 2.93 4.66
CA LYS A 120 12.36 2.16 4.19
C LYS A 120 12.15 1.53 2.83
N VAL A 121 10.99 0.92 2.57
CA VAL A 121 10.67 0.31 1.27
C VAL A 121 10.80 1.36 0.16
N TRP A 122 10.14 2.51 0.31
CA TRP A 122 10.17 3.54 -0.73
C TRP A 122 11.52 4.23 -0.89
N VAL A 123 12.26 4.42 0.20
CA VAL A 123 13.63 4.91 0.15
C VAL A 123 14.53 3.93 -0.63
N VAL A 124 14.44 2.62 -0.34
CA VAL A 124 15.23 1.59 -1.04
C VAL A 124 14.81 1.50 -2.51
N THR A 125 13.50 1.54 -2.81
CA THR A 125 12.99 1.59 -4.19
C THR A 125 13.54 2.80 -4.94
N ALA A 126 13.48 4.01 -4.36
CA ALA A 126 13.94 5.23 -5.00
C ALA A 126 15.45 5.22 -5.30
N VAL A 127 16.27 4.76 -4.33
CA VAL A 127 17.72 4.62 -4.54
C VAL A 127 18.03 3.63 -5.66
N ARG A 128 17.40 2.43 -5.62
CA ARG A 128 17.59 1.41 -6.65
C ARG A 128 17.11 1.87 -8.02
N PHE A 129 16.00 2.62 -8.08
CA PHE A 129 15.51 3.24 -9.30
C PHE A 129 16.59 4.15 -9.89
N LEU A 130 17.05 5.16 -9.13
CA LEU A 130 18.07 6.11 -9.61
C LEU A 130 19.36 5.43 -10.07
N MET A 131 19.79 4.38 -9.37
CA MET A 131 20.97 3.60 -9.75
C MET A 131 20.76 2.77 -11.01
N GLN A 132 19.61 2.10 -11.15
CA GLN A 132 19.37 1.19 -12.27
C GLN A 132 18.92 1.91 -13.55
N ALA A 133 18.03 2.89 -13.41
CA ALA A 133 17.46 3.65 -14.52
C ALA A 133 18.42 4.72 -15.04
N HIS A 134 18.98 5.50 -14.12
CA HIS A 134 19.75 6.71 -14.44
C HIS A 134 21.24 6.55 -14.17
N GLN A 135 21.69 5.36 -13.77
CA GLN A 135 23.10 5.03 -13.52
C GLN A 135 23.79 5.97 -12.52
N LEU A 136 23.02 6.54 -11.59
CA LEU A 136 23.59 7.40 -10.56
C LEU A 136 24.52 6.57 -9.65
N PRO A 137 25.71 7.09 -9.31
CA PRO A 137 26.52 6.47 -8.27
C PRO A 137 25.74 6.35 -6.97
N THR A 138 25.89 5.22 -6.26
CA THR A 138 25.18 4.92 -4.99
C THR A 138 25.22 6.09 -4.02
N ARG A 139 26.38 6.73 -3.87
CA ARG A 139 26.54 7.90 -3.01
C ARG A 139 25.62 9.06 -3.40
N LYS A 140 25.56 9.41 -4.70
CA LYS A 140 24.69 10.51 -5.18
C LYS A 140 23.21 10.16 -5.03
N ALA A 141 22.84 8.91 -5.35
CA ALA A 141 21.45 8.46 -5.20
C ALA A 141 20.99 8.50 -3.73
N THR A 142 21.81 7.99 -2.81
CA THR A 142 21.50 7.98 -1.37
C THR A 142 21.47 9.39 -0.77
N GLU A 143 22.37 10.28 -1.16
CA GLU A 143 22.36 11.70 -0.75
C GLU A 143 21.09 12.41 -1.23
N LEU A 144 20.71 12.24 -2.50
CA LEU A 144 19.51 12.85 -3.07
C LEU A 144 18.24 12.37 -2.37
N VAL A 145 18.06 11.04 -2.26
CA VAL A 145 16.86 10.46 -1.63
C VAL A 145 16.77 10.84 -0.15
N ALA A 146 17.89 10.85 0.57
CA ALA A 146 17.90 11.30 1.96
C ALA A 146 17.43 12.75 2.09
N ASN A 147 17.92 13.65 1.22
CA ASN A 147 17.54 15.06 1.25
C ASN A 147 16.05 15.27 0.95
N ILE A 148 15.51 14.59 -0.07
CA ILE A 148 14.09 14.71 -0.45
C ILE A 148 13.19 14.22 0.70
N PHE A 149 13.46 13.02 1.23
CA PHE A 149 12.65 12.46 2.31
C PHE A 149 12.80 13.24 3.63
N ALA A 150 14.01 13.72 3.95
CA ALA A 150 14.22 14.56 5.13
C ALA A 150 13.46 15.89 5.02
N SER A 151 13.42 16.49 3.84
CA SER A 151 12.67 17.74 3.57
C SER A 151 11.16 17.54 3.71
N ALA A 152 10.66 16.36 3.33
CA ALA A 152 9.27 15.95 3.57
C ALA A 152 8.98 15.55 5.04
N GLY A 153 9.98 15.63 5.93
CA GLY A 153 9.82 15.39 7.37
C GLY A 153 10.19 13.99 7.85
N ALA A 154 10.65 13.10 6.96
CA ALA A 154 11.06 11.75 7.34
C ALA A 154 12.24 11.78 8.34
N LYS A 155 12.16 10.92 9.35
CA LYS A 155 13.15 10.83 10.43
C LYS A 155 13.98 9.55 10.33
N GLY A 156 15.27 9.68 10.63
CA GLY A 156 16.22 8.60 10.77
C GLY A 156 16.36 8.11 12.21
N ARG A 157 17.59 7.77 12.60
CA ARG A 157 17.89 7.23 13.94
C ARG A 157 17.67 8.30 15.02
N LYS A 158 17.05 7.90 16.15
CA LYS A 158 16.78 8.77 17.33
C LYS A 158 15.95 10.03 17.02
N GLY A 159 15.10 9.99 15.99
CA GLY A 159 14.23 11.13 15.64
C GLY A 159 14.94 12.28 14.91
N ASN A 160 16.22 12.13 14.58
CA ASN A 160 16.95 13.08 13.74
C ASN A 160 16.42 13.05 12.30
N ALA A 161 16.71 14.10 11.52
CA ALA A 161 16.43 14.09 10.08
C ALA A 161 17.07 12.86 9.41
N LEU A 162 16.41 12.32 8.38
CA LEU A 162 16.94 11.18 7.63
C LEU A 162 18.27 11.56 6.96
N SER A 163 19.32 10.76 7.19
CA SER A 163 20.66 11.02 6.66
C SER A 163 21.04 10.04 5.56
N ALA A 164 21.92 10.46 4.64
CA ALA A 164 22.44 9.61 3.56
C ALA A 164 23.08 8.32 4.09
N SER A 165 23.80 8.39 5.22
CA SER A 165 24.36 7.21 5.88
C SER A 165 23.29 6.22 6.35
N THR A 166 22.17 6.72 6.88
CA THR A 166 21.03 5.87 7.29
C THR A 166 20.37 5.22 6.07
N VAL A 167 20.17 5.98 5.00
CA VAL A 167 19.62 5.47 3.73
C VAL A 167 20.52 4.39 3.13
N ASN A 168 21.83 4.61 3.12
CA ASN A 168 22.79 3.63 2.63
C ASN A 168 22.77 2.34 3.46
N ASP A 169 22.70 2.45 4.80
CA ASP A 169 22.56 1.29 5.69
C ASP A 169 21.30 0.47 5.36
N TRP A 170 20.16 1.13 5.12
CA TRP A 170 18.92 0.44 4.73
C TRP A 170 19.05 -0.26 3.37
N CYS A 171 19.69 0.38 2.39
CA CYS A 171 19.90 -0.21 1.08
C CYS A 171 20.81 -1.45 1.15
N MET A 172 21.85 -1.42 1.99
CA MET A 172 22.77 -2.54 2.17
C MET A 172 22.13 -3.72 2.92
N LYS A 173 21.25 -3.44 3.88
CA LYS A 173 20.55 -4.47 4.67
C LYS A 173 19.40 -5.13 3.93
N ALA A 174 18.70 -4.39 3.06
CA ALA A 174 17.63 -4.93 2.24
C ALA A 174 18.19 -5.95 1.25
N HIS A 175 18.19 -7.23 1.64
CA HIS A 175 18.81 -8.32 0.89
C HIS A 175 17.99 -9.61 1.07
N PRO A 176 17.81 -10.43 0.01
CA PRO A 176 16.97 -11.63 0.07
C PRO A 176 17.53 -12.74 0.98
N LEU A 177 18.84 -12.70 1.27
CA LEU A 177 19.53 -13.65 2.17
C LEU A 177 19.75 -13.10 3.58
N SER A 178 19.10 -12.00 3.97
CA SER A 178 19.24 -11.51 5.35
C SER A 178 18.57 -12.47 6.33
N ASP A 179 19.19 -12.68 7.50
CA ASP A 179 18.59 -13.41 8.63
C ASP A 179 17.43 -12.64 9.27
N ASN A 180 17.26 -11.36 8.92
CA ASN A 180 16.17 -10.51 9.39
C ASN A 180 15.00 -10.52 8.40
N VAL A 181 13.87 -11.08 8.83
CA VAL A 181 12.64 -11.21 8.02
C VAL A 181 12.13 -9.85 7.49
N ASP A 182 12.28 -8.76 8.25
CA ASP A 182 11.88 -7.43 7.80
C ASP A 182 12.75 -6.92 6.65
N GLU A 183 14.04 -7.22 6.66
CA GLU A 183 14.99 -6.81 5.62
C GLU A 183 14.73 -7.57 4.31
N VAL A 184 14.44 -8.87 4.40
CA VAL A 184 14.00 -9.69 3.27
C VAL A 184 12.68 -9.18 2.69
N ARG A 185 11.73 -8.80 3.56
CA ARG A 185 10.45 -8.24 3.13
C ARG A 185 10.64 -6.91 2.39
N ILE A 186 11.47 -6.02 2.93
CA ILE A 186 11.79 -4.72 2.30
C ILE A 186 12.39 -4.93 0.92
N ASP A 187 13.35 -5.86 0.78
CA ASP A 187 13.95 -6.19 -0.51
C ASP A 187 12.89 -6.65 -1.53
N ARG A 188 12.06 -7.62 -1.15
CA ARG A 188 11.00 -8.18 -2.00
C ARG A 188 10.01 -7.11 -2.46
N GLU A 189 9.54 -6.25 -1.54
CA GLU A 189 8.60 -5.17 -1.88
C GLU A 189 9.27 -4.11 -2.75
N ALA A 190 10.52 -3.75 -2.48
CA ALA A 190 11.25 -2.80 -3.31
C ALA A 190 11.47 -3.34 -4.73
N GLN A 191 11.76 -4.64 -4.86
CA GLN A 191 11.92 -5.31 -6.14
C GLN A 191 10.59 -5.38 -6.91
N ALA A 192 9.49 -5.77 -6.26
CA ALA A 192 8.17 -5.81 -6.89
C ALA A 192 7.72 -4.43 -7.39
N ASN A 193 7.99 -3.37 -6.62
CA ASN A 193 7.74 -2.00 -7.05
C ASN A 193 8.56 -1.64 -8.30
N LEU A 194 9.86 -1.95 -8.31
CA LEU A 194 10.72 -1.69 -9.47
C LEU A 194 10.29 -2.45 -10.72
N GLU A 195 9.92 -3.72 -10.59
CA GLU A 195 9.41 -4.54 -11.70
C GLU A 195 8.12 -3.98 -12.27
N SER A 196 7.20 -3.54 -11.40
CA SER A 196 5.98 -2.84 -11.82
C SER A 196 6.31 -1.58 -12.64
N TYR A 197 7.26 -0.76 -12.20
CA TYR A 197 7.67 0.42 -12.97
C TYR A 197 8.38 0.07 -14.28
N LYS A 198 9.24 -0.94 -14.29
CA LYS A 198 9.92 -1.44 -15.51
C LYS A 198 8.96 -1.98 -16.55
N SER A 199 7.79 -2.45 -16.13
CA SER A 199 6.73 -2.90 -17.03
C SER A 199 5.96 -1.75 -17.71
N SER A 200 6.20 -0.51 -17.29
CA SER A 200 5.61 0.68 -17.91
C SER A 200 6.30 0.98 -19.26
N PRO A 201 5.54 1.31 -20.33
CA PRO A 201 6.11 1.69 -21.62
C PRO A 201 6.98 2.96 -21.53
N ASP A 202 6.73 3.80 -20.52
CA ASP A 202 7.46 5.05 -20.30
C ASP A 202 8.73 4.85 -19.44
N TRP A 203 9.14 3.61 -19.14
CA TRP A 203 10.36 3.36 -18.36
C TRP A 203 11.65 3.67 -19.15
N PRO A 204 12.67 4.30 -18.54
CA PRO A 204 12.72 4.83 -17.17
C PRO A 204 12.15 6.24 -16.98
N GLY A 205 11.67 6.87 -18.06
CA GLY A 205 11.30 8.28 -18.09
C GLY A 205 12.52 9.19 -18.04
N SER A 206 12.28 10.49 -17.94
CA SER A 206 13.34 11.46 -17.70
C SER A 206 13.81 11.46 -16.25
N TYR A 207 15.02 11.98 -16.02
CA TYR A 207 15.55 12.16 -14.68
C TYR A 207 14.66 13.08 -13.82
N ASP A 208 14.17 14.17 -14.40
CA ASP A 208 13.33 15.16 -13.69
C ASP A 208 11.97 14.57 -13.30
N GLU A 209 11.35 13.77 -14.18
CA GLU A 209 10.13 13.03 -13.85
C GLU A 209 10.36 12.02 -12.72
N THR A 210 11.52 11.37 -12.71
CA THR A 210 11.89 10.45 -11.63
C THR A 210 12.05 11.19 -10.30
N VAL A 211 12.73 12.34 -10.29
CA VAL A 211 12.86 13.16 -9.08
C VAL A 211 11.49 13.63 -8.60
N THR A 212 10.63 14.10 -9.50
CA THR A 212 9.25 14.52 -9.19
C THR A 212 8.43 13.37 -8.59
N TRP A 213 8.60 12.16 -9.12
CA TRP A 213 7.97 10.96 -8.58
C TRP A 213 8.47 10.61 -7.16
N ILE A 214 9.78 10.73 -6.91
CA ILE A 214 10.36 10.53 -5.57
C ILE A 214 9.80 11.57 -4.59
N GLU A 215 9.71 12.84 -5.00
CA GLU A 215 9.12 13.92 -4.20
C GLU A 215 7.64 13.66 -3.88
N ALA A 216 6.87 13.21 -4.87
CA ALA A 216 5.47 12.86 -4.67
C ALA A 216 5.31 11.71 -3.67
N ILE A 217 6.17 10.69 -3.73
CA ILE A 217 6.19 9.61 -2.74
C ILE A 217 6.59 10.14 -1.38
N ALA A 218 7.65 10.95 -1.28
CA ALA A 218 8.14 11.47 -0.01
C ALA A 218 7.09 12.31 0.74
N ASN A 219 6.20 12.97 0.00
CA ASN A 219 5.08 13.74 0.53
C ASN A 219 3.76 12.97 0.59
N ASP A 220 3.78 11.64 0.36
CA ASP A 220 2.60 10.79 0.48
C ASP A 220 2.00 10.93 1.89
N PRO A 221 0.70 11.27 2.04
CA PRO A 221 0.06 11.42 3.33
C PRO A 221 0.19 10.19 4.23
N LEU A 222 0.37 8.99 3.66
CA LEU A 222 0.64 7.76 4.42
C LEU A 222 2.00 7.77 5.12
N LEU A 223 2.97 8.53 4.62
CA LEU A 223 4.24 8.78 5.32
C LEU A 223 4.10 9.79 6.46
N ALA A 224 3.10 10.68 6.41
CA ALA A 224 2.84 11.69 7.44
C ALA A 224 1.79 11.25 8.49
N SER A 225 0.98 10.23 8.17
CA SER A 225 -0.07 9.74 9.05
C SER A 225 0.49 9.14 10.34
N LYS A 226 -0.04 9.59 11.49
CA LYS A 226 0.20 8.99 12.82
C LYS A 226 -0.52 7.65 13.02
N TYR A 227 -1.37 7.28 12.07
CA TYR A 227 -2.18 6.07 12.09
C TYR A 227 -1.97 5.42 10.72
N GLY A 228 -1.06 4.43 10.65
CA GLY A 228 -0.94 3.58 9.47
C GLY A 228 -2.26 2.91 9.13
#